data_AF-A0A926YX39-F1
#
_entry.id   AF-A0A926YX39-F1
#
_cell.length_a   1.000
_cell.length_b   1.000
_cell.length_c   1.000
_cell.angle_alpha   90.00
_cell.angle_beta   90.00
_cell.angle_gamma   90.00
#
_symmetry.space_group_name_H-M   'P 1'
#
loop_
_entity.id
_entity.type
_entity.pdbx_description
1 polymer ?
#
loop_
_entity_poly.entity_id
_entity_poly.type
_entity_poly.pdbx_seq_one_letter_code
_entity_poly.pdbx_strand_id
1 'polypeptide(L)' 'MEWHIALEPEPEINNWAVWTPELRGYASAERTEPKALENNREAIEFYLQSDLIQFSSEAISREIILD' A
#
# COMPACT_ATOMS: atom_id res chain seq x y z
N MET A 1 -12.78 9.76 3.40
CA MET A 1 -12.01 8.95 4.38
C MET A 1 -10.64 9.58 4.47
N GLU A 2 -10.10 9.75 5.67
CA GLU A 2 -8.79 10.36 5.90
C GLU A 2 -7.76 9.24 6.09
N TRP A 3 -6.56 9.40 5.50
CA TRP A 3 -5.46 8.45 5.58
C TRP A 3 -4.23 9.16 6.11
N HIS A 4 -3.55 8.55 7.09
CA HIS A 4 -2.30 9.09 7.60
C HIS A 4 -1.14 8.61 6.76
N ILE A 5 -0.22 9.53 6.46
CA ILE A 5 0.99 9.23 5.71
C ILE A 5 2.19 9.86 6.41
N ALA A 6 3.30 9.13 6.42
CA ALA A 6 4.60 9.66 6.80
C ALA A 6 5.50 9.69 5.56
N LEU A 7 6.09 10.84 5.30
CA LEU A 7 7.09 11.07 4.26
C LEU A 7 8.44 11.25 4.92
N GLU A 8 9.42 10.46 4.50
CA GLU A 8 10.79 10.55 5.02
C GLU A 8 11.77 10.68 3.86
N PRO A 9 12.67 11.70 3.86
CA PRO A 9 13.70 11.79 2.85
C PRO A 9 14.73 10.67 3.02
N GLU A 10 15.11 10.03 1.92
CA GLU A 10 16.18 9.03 1.84
C GLU A 10 17.37 9.61 1.06
N PRO A 11 18.27 10.35 1.73
CA PRO A 11 19.34 11.09 1.05
C PRO A 11 20.35 10.17 0.35
N GLU A 12 20.56 8.95 0.86
CA GLU A 12 21.53 7.99 0.32
C GLU A 12 21.21 7.57 -1.13
N ILE A 13 19.94 7.59 -1.52
CA ILE A 13 19.48 7.23 -2.87
C ILE A 13 18.70 8.35 -3.56
N ASN A 14 18.65 9.54 -2.94
CA ASN A 14 17.93 10.71 -3.40
C ASN A 14 16.45 10.42 -3.70
N ASN A 15 15.77 9.79 -2.74
CA ASN A 15 14.35 9.46 -2.77
C ASN A 15 13.61 10.03 -1.55
N TRP A 16 12.30 9.80 -1.55
CA TRP A 16 11.34 10.02 -0.48
C TRP A 16 10.60 8.71 -0.22
N ALA A 17 10.76 8.17 0.98
CA ALA A 17 9.98 7.04 1.47
C ALA A 17 8.57 7.49 1.84
N VAL A 18 7.58 6.63 1.61
CA VAL A 18 6.21 6.83 2.05
C VAL A 18 5.73 5.63 2.85
N TRP A 19 5.17 5.93 4.03
CA TRP A 19 4.56 4.95 4.91
C TRP A 19 3.09 5.28 5.13
N THR A 20 2.22 4.28 4.94
CA THR A 20 0.78 4.38 5.19
C THR A 20 0.39 3.29 6.19
N PRO A 21 0.34 3.57 7.50
CA PRO A 21 0.11 2.57 8.55
C PRO A 21 -1.16 1.72 8.35
N GLU A 22 -2.18 2.29 7.74
CA GLU A 22 -3.45 1.64 7.45
C GLU A 22 -3.34 0.64 6.29
N LEU A 23 -2.40 0.83 5.37
CA LEU A 23 -2.14 -0.04 4.24
C LEU A 23 -1.02 -1.05 4.57
N ARG A 24 -1.36 -2.04 5.41
CA ARG A 24 -0.37 -3.01 5.92
C ARG A 24 0.32 -3.77 4.78
N GLY A 25 1.65 -3.82 4.83
CA GLY A 25 2.48 -4.51 3.85
C GLY A 25 2.83 -3.67 2.62
N TYR A 26 2.32 -2.45 2.51
CA TYR A 26 2.74 -1.50 1.48
C TYR A 26 3.84 -0.58 2.00
N ALA A 27 4.90 -0.47 1.21
CA ALA A 27 5.95 0.53 1.37
C ALA A 27 6.33 1.00 -0.04
N SER A 28 6.54 2.30 -0.22
CA SER A 28 6.96 2.85 -1.50
C SER A 28 7.97 3.96 -1.33
N ALA A 29 8.78 4.21 -2.36
CA ALA A 29 9.74 5.30 -2.39
C ALA A 29 9.82 5.88 -3.80
N GLU A 30 9.98 7.20 -3.90
CA GLU A 30 10.09 7.89 -5.18
C GLU A 30 11.11 9.04 -5.14
N ARG A 31 11.62 9.44 -6.31
CA ARG A 31 12.66 10.48 -6.39
C ARG A 31 12.23 11.86 -5.88
N THR A 32 10.93 12.15 -5.94
CA THR A 32 10.39 13.45 -5.56
C THR A 32 9.21 13.28 -4.61
N GLU A 33 9.10 14.17 -3.63
CA GLU A 33 8.00 14.19 -2.66
C GLU A 33 6.61 14.17 -3.35
N PRO A 34 6.33 14.99 -4.39
CA PRO A 34 5.02 14.97 -5.04
C PRO A 34 4.71 13.63 -5.73
N LYS A 35 5.72 12.97 -6.31
CA LYS A 35 5.53 11.69 -6.98
C LYS A 35 5.31 10.57 -5.98
N ALA A 36 6.01 10.62 -4.84
CA ALA A 36 5.82 9.72 -3.73
C ALA A 36 4.37 9.78 -3.20
N LEU A 37 3.85 11.01 -3.03
CA LEU A 37 2.45 11.25 -2.67
C LEU A 37 1.44 10.74 -3.71
N GLU A 38 1.69 11.01 -4.99
CA GLU A 38 0.81 10.56 -6.08
C GLU A 38 0.71 9.03 -6.11
N ASN A 39 1.85 8.33 -6.08
CA ASN A 39 1.89 6.88 -6.08
C ASN A 39 1.20 6.28 -4.84
N ASN A 40 1.36 6.92 -3.68
CA ASN A 40 0.70 6.48 -2.45
C ASN A 40 -0.83 6.60 -2.55
N ARG A 41 -1.32 7.71 -3.09
CA ARG A 41 -2.75 7.92 -3.35
C ARG A 41 -3.31 6.86 -4.30
N GLU A 42 -2.61 6.55 -5.39
CA GLU A 42 -3.02 5.51 -6.33
C GLU A 42 -3.07 4.13 -5.68
N ALA A 43 -2.09 3.80 -4.81
CA ALA A 43 -2.09 2.54 -4.08
C ALA A 43 -3.25 2.42 -3.10
N ILE A 44 -3.60 3.50 -2.40
CA ILE A 44 -4.78 3.57 -1.53
C ILE A 44 -6.06 3.37 -2.35
N GLU A 45 -6.18 4.04 -3.50
CA GLU A 45 -7.34 3.89 -4.39
C GLU A 45 -7.48 2.45 -4.88
N PHE A 46 -6.38 1.84 -5.31
CA PHE A 46 -6.36 0.44 -5.73
C PHE A 46 -6.72 -0.50 -4.58
N TYR A 47 -6.20 -0.26 -3.37
CA TYR A 47 -6.54 -1.07 -2.20
C TYR A 47 -8.03 -1.00 -1.82
N LEU A 48 -8.66 0.14 -2.05
CA LEU A 48 -10.09 0.34 -1.80
C LEU A 48 -10.98 -0.21 -2.92
N GLN A 49 -10.43 -0.57 -4.08
CA GLN A 49 -11.20 -1.25 -5.10
C GLN A 49 -11.61 -2.61 -4.58
N SER A 50 -12.93 -2.80 -4.46
CA SER A 50 -13.53 -4.10 -4.15
C SER A 50 -13.43 -4.99 -5.38
N ASP A 51 -12.22 -5.43 -5.71
CA ASP A 51 -12.06 -6.49 -6.69
C ASP A 51 -12.57 -7.79 -6.05
N LEU A 52 -13.67 -8.30 -6.61
CA LEU A 52 -14.10 -9.65 -6.34
C LEU A 52 -12.98 -10.57 -6.81
N ILE A 53 -12.15 -11.04 -5.87
CA ILE A 53 -11.19 -12.09 -6.16
C ILE A 53 -11.99 -13.29 -6.65
N GLN A 54 -11.90 -13.56 -7.95
CA GLN A 54 -12.53 -14.72 -8.56
C GLN A 54 -11.66 -15.94 -8.25
N PHE A 55 -12.18 -16.80 -7.39
CA PHE A 55 -11.62 -18.10 -7.16
C PHE A 55 -12.14 -19.08 -8.23
N SER A 56 -11.29 -19.99 -8.68
CA SER A 56 -11.74 -21.11 -9.50
C SER A 56 -12.61 -22.06 -8.67
N SER A 57 -13.37 -22.93 -9.33
CA SER A 57 -14.22 -23.94 -8.68
C SER A 57 -13.42 -24.93 -7.82
N GLU A 58 -12.12 -25.05 -8.07
CA GLU A 58 -11.20 -25.96 -7.39
C GLU A 58 -10.52 -25.31 -6.17
N ALA A 59 -10.74 -24.02 -5.93
CA ALA A 59 -10.12 -23.32 -4.82
C ALA A 59 -10.60 -23.87 -3.48
N ILE A 60 -9.65 -24.09 -2.57
CA ILE A 60 -9.93 -24.55 -1.20
C ILE A 60 -9.68 -23.37 -0.26
N SER A 61 -10.74 -22.88 0.40
CA SER A 61 -10.62 -21.90 1.48
C SER A 61 -10.40 -22.57 2.84
N ARG A 62 -9.57 -21.96 3.68
CA ARG A 62 -9.29 -22.37 5.06
C ARG A 62 -9.21 -21.13 5.93
N GLU A 63 -9.77 -21.21 7.13
CA GLU A 63 -9.63 -20.20 8.17
C GLU A 63 -8.39 -20.52 9.02
N ILE A 64 -7.59 -19.51 9.35
CA ILE A 64 -6.44 -19.61 10.25
C ILE A 64 -6.68 -18.65 11.41
N ILE A 65 -6.66 -19.18 12.63
CA ILE A 65 -6.70 -18.42 13.88
C ILE A 65 -5.29 -18.41 14.43
N LEU A 66 -4.78 -17.23 14.79
CA LEU A 66 -3.50 -17.07 15.48
C LEU A 66 -3.78 -16.91 16.97
N ASP A 67 -3.02 -17.62 17.80
CA ASP A 67 -3.07 -17.54 19.27
C ASP A 67 -2.37 -16.27 19.81
#